data_AF-A0A9P7M8D6-F1
#
_entry.id   AF-A0A9P7M8D6-F1
#
_cell.length_a   1.000
_cell.length_b   1.000
_cell.length_c   1.000
_cell.angle_alpha   90.00
_cell.angle_beta   90.00
_cell.angle_gamma   90.00
#
_symmetry.space_group_name_H-M   'P 1'
#
loop_
_entity.id
_entity.type
_entity.pdbx_description
1 polymer ?
#
loop_
_entity_poly.entity_id
_entity_poly.type
_entity_poly.pdbx_seq_one_letter_code
_entity_poly.pdbx_strand_id
1 'polypeptide(L)'
;MSASKSAPHLNLGNLFLQLFSPLDNLSVEQLHERYGQPKKEPVVCLDLKAAPSTDASVPRYVVPAVWLSILSNDITLGEAKLILGDFGVAFRPGDKSRFKSHVPIALPYLG
;
A
#
# COMPACT_ATOMS: atom_id res chain seq x y z
N MET A 1 2.08 4.31 -43.44
CA MET A 1 2.63 4.82 -42.16
C MET A 1 2.39 3.77 -41.10
N SER A 2 3.44 3.05 -40.69
CA SER A 2 3.33 2.04 -39.63
C SER A 2 3.52 2.74 -38.29
N ALA A 3 2.47 2.82 -37.48
CA ALA A 3 2.59 3.30 -36.11
C ALA A 3 3.36 2.25 -35.31
N SER A 4 4.63 2.55 -35.02
CA SER A 4 5.42 1.79 -34.05
C SER A 4 4.65 1.82 -32.72
N LYS A 5 4.08 0.68 -32.34
CA LYS A 5 3.34 0.51 -31.09
C LYS A 5 4.40 0.56 -29.98
N SER A 6 4.68 1.74 -29.46
CA SER A 6 5.65 1.93 -28.39
C SER A 6 5.20 1.10 -27.19
N ALA A 7 6.03 0.15 -26.77
CA ALA A 7 5.79 -0.66 -25.59
C ALA A 7 5.52 0.25 -24.37
N PRO A 8 4.54 -0.09 -23.50
CA PRO A 8 4.33 0.68 -22.28
C PRO A 8 5.63 0.68 -21.46
N HIS A 9 6.10 1.87 -21.11
CA HIS A 9 7.33 2.06 -20.35
C HIS A 9 7.12 1.51 -18.92
N LEU A 10 7.67 0.33 -18.65
CA LEU A 10 7.57 -0.37 -17.37
C LEU A 10 8.53 0.26 -16.36
N ASN A 11 8.02 0.76 -15.23
CA ASN A 11 8.85 1.23 -14.12
C ASN A 11 8.84 0.18 -13.00
N LEU A 12 10.01 -0.21 -12.49
CA LEU A 12 10.10 -1.20 -11.40
C LEU A 12 9.40 -0.76 -10.11
N GLY A 13 9.30 0.55 -9.84
CA GLY A 13 8.54 1.10 -8.71
C GLY A 13 7.02 0.94 -8.84
N ASN A 14 6.53 0.53 -10.02
CA ASN A 14 5.12 0.19 -10.24
C ASN A 14 4.86 -1.32 -10.10
N LEU A 15 5.90 -2.13 -9.92
CA LEU A 15 5.76 -3.56 -9.72
C LEU A 15 5.57 -3.84 -8.23
N PHE A 16 4.48 -4.51 -7.91
CA PHE A 16 4.15 -4.97 -6.59
C PHE A 16 4.09 -6.49 -6.59
N LEU A 17 4.40 -7.10 -5.45
CA LEU A 17 4.06 -8.50 -5.24
C LEU A 17 2.56 -8.58 -4.98
N GLN A 18 1.91 -9.52 -5.64
CA GLN A 18 0.55 -9.91 -5.29
C GLN A 18 0.58 -10.46 -3.88
N LEU A 19 -0.18 -9.82 -3.00
CA LEU A 19 -0.40 -10.34 -1.67
C LEU A 19 -0.95 -11.76 -1.76
N PHE A 20 -0.43 -12.67 -0.95
CA PHE A 20 -0.81 -14.08 -1.01
C PHE A 20 -2.33 -14.22 -0.81
N SER A 21 -2.95 -15.06 -1.64
CA SER A 21 -4.39 -15.40 -1.56
C SER A 21 -4.91 -15.98 -0.23
N PRO A 22 -4.11 -16.45 0.76
CA PRO A 22 -4.66 -16.90 2.02
C PRO A 22 -5.39 -15.80 2.80
N LEU A 23 -4.98 -14.53 2.73
CA LEU A 23 -5.58 -13.47 3.56
C LEU A 23 -7.08 -13.30 3.28
N ASP A 24 -7.48 -13.35 2.02
CA ASP A 24 -8.90 -13.24 1.61
C ASP A 24 -9.75 -14.43 2.09
N ASN A 25 -9.10 -15.54 2.46
CA ASN A 25 -9.75 -16.77 2.91
C ASN A 25 -9.70 -16.96 4.44
N LEU A 26 -9.09 -16.03 5.19
CA LEU A 26 -9.04 -16.10 6.65
C LEU A 26 -10.26 -15.40 7.26
N SER A 27 -10.84 -16.03 8.28
CA SER A 27 -11.75 -15.33 9.20
C SER A 27 -11.02 -14.26 10.01
N VAL A 28 -11.76 -13.34 10.60
CA VAL A 28 -11.22 -12.29 11.49
C VAL A 28 -10.46 -12.91 12.66
N GLU A 29 -10.99 -13.98 13.24
CA GLU A 29 -10.37 -14.71 14.35
C GLU A 29 -9.02 -15.30 13.95
N GLN A 30 -8.95 -15.94 12.77
CA GLN A 30 -7.70 -16.52 12.26
C GLN A 30 -6.66 -15.45 11.89
N LEU A 31 -7.10 -14.28 11.41
CA LEU A 31 -6.21 -13.14 11.20
C LEU A 31 -5.60 -12.69 12.53
N HIS A 32 -6.41 -12.59 13.58
CA HIS A 32 -5.92 -12.19 14.91
C HIS A 32 -5.03 -13.24 15.56
N GLU A 33 -5.30 -14.53 15.37
CA GLU A 33 -4.46 -15.61 15.86
C GLU A 33 -3.08 -15.59 15.19
N ARG A 34 -3.04 -15.34 13.88
CA ARG A 34 -1.80 -15.36 13.10
C ARG A 34 -0.97 -14.08 13.22
N TYR A 35 -1.62 -12.92 13.27
CA TYR A 35 -0.95 -11.61 13.19
C TYR A 35 -1.09 -10.76 14.46
N GLY A 36 -1.79 -11.28 15.47
CA GLY A 36 -2.04 -10.60 16.73
C GLY A 36 -3.31 -9.75 16.71
N GLN A 37 -3.74 -9.36 17.91
CA GLN A 37 -4.89 -8.47 18.09
C GLN A 37 -4.53 -7.03 17.68
N PRO A 38 -5.48 -6.28 17.07
CA PRO A 38 -5.23 -4.89 16.71
C PRO A 38 -4.92 -4.05 17.94
N LYS A 39 -3.76 -3.38 17.93
CA LYS A 39 -3.36 -2.49 19.02
C LYS A 39 -4.05 -1.14 18.85
N LYS A 40 -4.69 -0.67 19.91
CA LYS A 40 -5.26 0.68 19.97
C LYS A 40 -4.22 1.64 20.55
N GLU A 41 -3.97 2.73 19.85
CA GLU A 41 -3.08 3.79 20.30
C GLU A 41 -3.87 5.09 20.49
N PRO A 42 -3.67 5.82 21.59
CA PRO A 42 -4.44 7.03 21.86
C PRO A 42 -4.14 8.11 20.83
N VAL A 43 -5.18 8.83 20.42
CA VAL A 43 -4.99 10.05 19.62
C VAL A 43 -4.55 11.16 20.54
N VAL A 44 -3.41 11.78 20.25
CA VAL A 44 -2.88 12.91 21.01
C VAL A 44 -3.01 14.16 20.17
N CYS A 45 -3.75 15.15 20.68
CA CYS A 45 -3.83 16.47 20.06
C CYS A 45 -2.52 17.23 20.34
N LEU A 46 -1.75 17.51 19.28
CA LEU A 46 -0.48 18.24 19.40
C LEU A 46 -0.68 19.75 19.59
N ASP A 47 -1.84 20.29 19.20
CA ASP A 47 -2.18 21.70 19.35
C ASP A 47 -3.38 21.88 20.30
N LEU A 48 -3.07 21.99 21.59
CA LEU A 48 -4.05 22.21 22.65
C LEU A 48 -4.76 23.58 22.58
N LYS A 49 -4.33 24.49 21.70
CA LYS A 49 -4.97 25.80 21.50
C LYS A 49 -5.97 25.81 20.35
N ALA A 50 -5.81 24.95 19.33
CA ALA A 50 -6.66 24.96 18.13
C ALA A 50 -7.93 24.12 18.25
N ALA A 51 -7.94 23.12 19.14
CA ALA A 51 -9.14 22.36 19.44
C ALA A 51 -9.04 21.79 20.86
N PRO A 52 -10.09 21.90 21.69
CA PRO A 52 -10.10 21.15 22.94
C PRO A 52 -10.10 19.66 22.57
N SER A 53 -9.19 18.88 23.17
CA SER A 53 -9.11 17.40 23.10
C SER A 53 -10.44 16.69 23.45
N THR A 54 -11.47 17.45 23.81
CA THR A 54 -12.81 17.02 24.20
C THR A 54 -13.85 17.14 23.08
N ASP A 55 -13.48 17.58 21.85
CA ASP A 55 -14.41 17.55 20.73
C ASP A 55 -14.81 16.09 20.43
N ALA A 56 -16.11 15.82 20.53
CA ALA A 56 -16.68 14.49 20.37
C ALA A 56 -16.45 13.91 18.96
N SER A 57 -16.13 14.74 17.97
CA SER A 57 -15.80 14.29 16.61
C SER A 57 -14.41 13.67 16.49
N VAL A 58 -13.52 13.84 17.48
CA VAL A 58 -12.15 13.32 17.43
C VAL A 58 -12.13 11.87 17.94
N PRO A 59 -11.65 10.89 17.14
CA PRO A 59 -11.49 9.52 17.61
C PRO A 59 -10.56 9.44 18.81
N ARG A 60 -10.94 8.66 19.83
CA ARG A 60 -10.12 8.51 21.06
C ARG A 60 -8.85 7.68 20.83
N TYR A 61 -8.86 6.84 19.81
CA TYR A 61 -7.74 5.97 19.47
C TYR A 61 -7.69 5.74 17.96
N VAL A 62 -6.50 5.38 17.49
CA VAL A 62 -6.26 4.82 16.17
C VAL A 62 -5.86 3.34 16.31
N VAL A 63 -6.04 2.61 15.23
CA VAL A 63 -5.52 1.26 15.07
C VAL A 63 -4.52 1.32 13.93
N PRO A 64 -3.20 1.31 14.22
CA PRO A 64 -2.19 1.31 13.18
C PRO A 64 -2.34 0.10 12.26
N ALA A 65 -2.05 0.30 10.98
CA ALA A 65 -2.05 -0.81 10.03
C ALA A 65 -0.96 -1.82 10.43
N VAL A 66 -1.29 -3.11 10.35
CA VAL A 66 -0.30 -4.17 10.58
C VAL A 66 0.70 -4.18 9.42
N TRP A 67 1.99 -4.28 9.76
CA TRP A 67 3.06 -4.38 8.79
C TRP A 67 3.29 -5.85 8.41
N LEU A 68 2.76 -6.27 7.26
CA LEU A 68 2.86 -7.64 6.74
C LEU A 68 4.06 -7.82 5.80
N SER A 69 5.21 -7.25 6.13
CA SER A 69 6.41 -7.49 5.33
C SER A 69 6.99 -8.88 5.57
N ILE A 70 7.56 -9.41 4.50
CA ILE A 70 8.38 -10.62 4.48
C ILE A 70 9.75 -10.25 3.95
N LEU A 71 10.78 -11.00 4.33
CA LEU A 71 12.11 -10.79 3.78
C LEU A 71 12.10 -11.17 2.30
N SER A 72 12.89 -10.47 1.48
CA SER A 72 12.96 -10.75 0.04
C SER A 72 13.38 -12.19 -0.26
N ASN A 73 14.18 -12.79 0.62
CA ASN A 73 14.69 -14.16 0.47
C ASN A 73 13.66 -15.23 0.86
N ASP A 74 12.57 -14.84 1.51
CA ASP A 74 11.50 -15.76 1.93
C ASP A 74 10.38 -15.86 0.88
N ILE A 75 10.46 -15.07 -0.20
CA ILE A 75 9.50 -15.13 -1.30
C ILE A 75 9.83 -16.32 -2.19
N THR A 76 8.95 -17.32 -2.23
CA THR A 76 9.11 -18.43 -3.17
C THR A 76 8.70 -18.03 -4.59
N LEU A 77 9.22 -18.73 -5.61
CA LEU A 77 8.89 -18.44 -7.01
C LEU A 77 7.38 -18.54 -7.31
N GLY A 78 6.67 -19.47 -6.65
CA GLY A 78 5.22 -19.65 -6.83
C GLY A 78 4.39 -18.48 -6.28
N GLU A 79 4.99 -17.70 -5.40
CA GLU A 79 4.36 -16.59 -4.69
C GLU A 79 4.82 -15.23 -5.23
N ALA A 80 5.89 -15.20 -6.03
CA ALA A 80 6.41 -14.04 -6.74
C ALA A 80 5.51 -13.59 -7.93
N LYS A 81 4.19 -13.56 -7.74
CA LYS A 81 3.25 -13.02 -8.72
C LYS A 81 3.33 -11.50 -8.70
N LEU A 82 3.52 -10.89 -9.87
CA LEU A 82 3.66 -9.44 -9.99
C LEU A 82 2.33 -8.79 -10.38
N ILE A 83 2.01 -7.68 -9.73
CA ILE A 83 0.94 -6.75 -10.09
C ILE A 83 1.59 -5.44 -10.54
N LEU A 84 1.11 -4.89 -11.65
CA LEU A 84 1.52 -3.58 -12.14
C LEU A 84 0.49 -2.53 -11.70
N GLY A 85 0.90 -1.59 -10.84
CA GLY A 85 0.08 -0.44 -10.45
C GLY A 85 0.36 0.81 -11.29
N ASP A 86 -0.61 1.73 -11.40
CA ASP A 86 -0.47 2.96 -12.19
C ASP A 86 -0.51 4.28 -11.39
N PHE A 87 -0.57 4.18 -10.06
CA PHE A 87 -0.65 5.31 -9.10
C PHE A 87 -1.68 6.38 -9.49
N GLY A 88 -2.86 5.96 -9.98
CA GLY A 88 -4.04 6.82 -10.00
C GLY A 88 -4.15 7.82 -11.14
N VAL A 89 -3.41 7.64 -12.24
CA VAL A 89 -3.71 8.36 -13.48
C VAL A 89 -4.07 7.35 -14.55
N ALA A 90 -5.36 7.28 -14.89
CA ALA A 90 -5.87 6.44 -15.96
C ALA A 90 -5.04 6.71 -17.23
N PHE A 91 -4.27 5.71 -17.65
CA PHE A 91 -3.40 5.78 -18.81
C PHE A 91 -4.00 4.96 -19.95
N ARG A 92 -4.23 5.61 -21.09
CA ARG A 92 -4.62 4.95 -22.35
C ARG A 92 -3.40 4.89 -23.26
N PRO A 93 -2.70 3.74 -23.35
CA PRO A 93 -1.46 3.62 -24.13
C PRO A 93 -1.66 3.89 -25.62
N GLY A 94 -2.90 3.78 -26.13
CA GLY A 94 -3.24 4.07 -27.52
C GLY A 94 -3.28 5.56 -27.85
N ASP A 95 -3.43 6.44 -26.85
CA ASP A 95 -3.65 7.87 -27.09
C ASP A 95 -2.38 8.71 -26.86
N LYS A 96 -1.50 8.32 -25.93
CA LYS A 96 -0.27 9.07 -25.60
C LYS A 96 0.85 8.15 -25.11
N SER A 97 2.10 8.47 -25.48
CA SER A 97 3.30 7.90 -24.84
C SER A 97 3.57 8.59 -23.50
N ARG A 98 3.84 7.83 -22.43
CA ARG A 98 4.19 8.37 -21.11
C ARG A 98 5.59 7.91 -20.69
N PHE A 99 6.45 8.88 -20.35
CA PHE A 99 7.85 8.66 -19.94
C PHE A 99 8.13 9.05 -18.47
N LYS A 100 7.11 9.48 -17.71
CA LYS A 100 7.24 9.93 -16.32
C LYS A 100 6.51 9.01 -15.36
N SER A 101 7.21 8.56 -14.32
CA SER A 101 6.64 7.82 -13.19
C SER A 101 5.97 8.77 -12.20
N HIS A 102 4.87 8.34 -11.58
CA HIS A 102 4.24 9.04 -10.44
C HIS A 102 4.39 8.26 -9.13
N VAL A 103 5.30 7.28 -9.09
CA VAL A 103 5.65 6.57 -7.86
C VAL A 103 6.10 7.63 -6.83
N PRO A 104 5.49 7.70 -5.65
CA PRO A 104 5.97 8.55 -4.57
C PRO A 104 7.42 8.18 -4.23
N ILE A 105 8.29 9.18 -4.06
CA ILE A 105 9.67 8.96 -3.64
C ILE A 105 9.65 8.45 -2.19
N ALA A 106 9.81 7.12 -2.06
CA ALA A 106 10.04 6.32 -0.86
C ALA A 106 9.10 6.56 0.35
N LEU A 107 8.44 5.49 0.80
CA LEU A 107 7.88 5.44 2.16
C LEU A 107 9.05 5.56 3.16
N PRO A 108 8.98 6.46 4.17
CA PRO A 108 10.05 6.61 5.14
C PRO A 108 10.21 5.31 5.92
N TYR A 109 11.41 4.73 5.85
CA TYR A 109 11.85 3.66 6.74
C TYR A 109 11.82 4.19 8.18
N LEU A 110 10.91 3.71 9.02
CA LEU A 110 11.11 3.76 10.48
C LEU A 110 11.76 2.43 10.87
N GLY A 111 13.04 2.52 11.24
CA GLY A 111 13.76 1.45 11.92
C GLY A 111 13.33 1.30 13.38
#